data_AF-A0A816QHM5-F1
#
_entry.id   AF-A0A816QHM5-F1
#
_cell.length_a   1.000
_cell.length_b   1.000
_cell.length_c   1.000
_cell.angle_alpha   90.00
_cell.angle_beta   90.00
_cell.angle_gamma   90.00
#
_symmetry.space_group_name_H-M   'P 1'
#
loop_
_entity.id
_entity.type
_entity.pdbx_description
1 polymer ?
#
loop_
_entity_poly.entity_id
_entity_poly.type
_entity_poly.pdbx_seq_one_letter_code
_entity_poly.pdbx_strand_id
1 'polypeptide(L)'
;MKVSLLHRHAIQDFTYHENYYNEFVKGRAGLEKHEFAHLDCPFQEDSGFFILGKFLEQNENELHLTAFKIPLKHTIYVPPLTIHSNDYLQGTWRTMLSDAADIDHVIIERERHNGTRDQISFDFMN
;
A
#
# COMPACT_ATOMS: atom_id res chain seq x y z
N MET A 1 6.80 5.29 -14.66
CA MET A 1 6.20 4.21 -15.47
C MET A 1 4.76 4.62 -15.79
N LYS A 2 4.31 4.54 -17.04
CA LYS A 2 2.92 4.84 -17.41
C LYS A 2 2.19 3.50 -17.56
N VAL A 3 1.32 3.16 -16.62
CA VAL A 3 0.49 1.95 -16.69
C VAL A 3 -0.81 2.34 -17.41
N SER A 4 -1.13 1.65 -18.51
CA SER A 4 -2.40 1.83 -19.22
C SER A 4 -3.32 0.68 -18.87
N LEU A 5 -4.46 0.98 -18.25
CA LEU A 5 -5.48 -0.01 -17.96
C LEU A 5 -6.31 -0.26 -19.24
N LEU A 6 -6.37 -1.50 -19.70
CA LEU A 6 -7.21 -1.90 -20.84
C LEU A 6 -8.71 -1.84 -20.47
N HIS A 7 -9.02 -1.92 -19.18
CA HIS A 7 -10.36 -1.95 -18.62
C HIS A 7 -10.41 -1.12 -17.33
N ARG A 8 -11.57 -0.52 -17.04
CA ARG A 8 -11.81 0.26 -15.80
C ARG A 8 -11.52 -0.51 -14.51
N HIS A 9 -11.63 -1.83 -14.56
CA HIS A 9 -11.23 -2.74 -13.50
C HIS A 9 -10.43 -3.85 -14.16
N ALA A 10 -9.19 -4.04 -13.72
CA ALA A 10 -8.32 -5.08 -14.24
C ALA A 10 -7.69 -5.83 -13.08
N ILE A 11 -7.89 -7.15 -13.04
CA ILE A 11 -7.10 -8.03 -12.19
C ILE A 11 -5.95 -8.53 -13.04
N GLN A 12 -4.73 -8.17 -12.66
CA GLN A 12 -3.55 -8.49 -13.46
C GLN A 12 -2.35 -8.78 -12.57
N ASP A 13 -1.37 -9.48 -13.14
CA ASP A 13 -0.19 -9.91 -12.43
C ASP A 13 0.90 -8.83 -12.57
N PHE A 14 1.39 -8.33 -11.44
CA PHE A 14 2.46 -7.37 -11.31
C PHE A 14 3.65 -7.98 -10.62
N THR A 15 4.84 -7.76 -11.17
CA THR A 15 6.09 -8.16 -10.52
C THR A 15 6.87 -6.91 -10.15
N TYR A 16 7.06 -6.72 -8.85
CA TYR A 16 7.88 -5.65 -8.31
C TYR A 16 9.35 -5.89 -8.64
N HIS A 17 10.08 -4.82 -8.99
CA HIS A 17 11.52 -4.89 -9.25
C HIS A 17 12.28 -5.25 -7.96
N GLU A 18 13.39 -5.98 -8.06
CA GLU A 18 14.16 -6.47 -6.90
C GLU A 18 14.59 -5.34 -5.94
N ASN A 19 14.84 -4.14 -6.47
CA ASN A 19 15.24 -2.96 -5.69
C ASN A 19 14.13 -1.91 -5.53
N TYR A 20 12.87 -2.28 -5.78
CA TYR A 20 11.73 -1.36 -5.78
C TYR A 20 11.64 -0.54 -4.49
N TYR A 21 11.80 -1.18 -3.33
CA TYR A 21 11.70 -0.49 -2.04
C TYR A 21 12.71 0.67 -1.92
N ASN A 22 13.98 0.42 -2.22
CA ASN A 22 15.02 1.45 -2.05
C ASN A 22 14.90 2.56 -3.10
N GLU A 23 14.43 2.26 -4.30
CA GLU A 23 14.33 3.24 -5.39
C GLU A 23 13.08 4.12 -5.29
N PHE A 24 11.97 3.58 -4.81
CA PHE A 24 10.67 4.23 -4.92
C PHE A 24 9.95 4.46 -3.59
N VAL A 25 10.20 3.63 -2.57
CA VAL A 25 9.38 3.61 -1.34
C VAL A 25 10.12 4.19 -0.13
N LYS A 26 11.42 3.91 0.00
CA LYS A 26 12.21 4.31 1.16
C LYS A 26 12.19 5.84 1.31
N GLY A 27 11.67 6.31 2.44
CA GLY A 27 11.48 7.74 2.71
C GLY A 27 10.41 8.42 1.85
N ARG A 28 9.53 7.65 1.17
CA ARG A 28 8.43 8.13 0.32
C ARG A 28 7.15 7.31 0.46
N ALA A 29 7.10 6.42 1.46
CA ALA A 29 6.00 5.49 1.64
C ALA A 29 4.68 6.23 1.88
N GLY A 30 3.66 5.79 1.17
CA GLY A 30 2.33 6.34 1.23
C GLY A 30 1.30 5.41 1.82
N LEU A 31 0.20 6.00 2.25
CA LEU A 31 -1.06 5.32 2.52
C LEU A 31 -2.08 5.81 1.50
N GLU A 32 -2.93 4.90 1.04
CA GLU A 32 -3.97 5.18 0.07
C GLU A 32 -5.36 4.79 0.57
N LYS A 33 -6.37 5.51 0.07
CA LYS A 33 -7.79 5.26 0.29
C LYS A 33 -8.58 5.64 -0.97
N HIS A 34 -9.52 4.80 -1.39
CA HIS A 34 -10.33 5.04 -2.59
C HIS A 34 -11.64 4.24 -2.55
N GLU A 35 -12.58 4.55 -3.45
CA GLU A 35 -13.93 3.95 -3.46
C GLU A 35 -14.02 2.56 -4.13
N PHE A 36 -13.01 2.14 -4.89
CA PHE A 36 -12.97 0.77 -5.39
C PHE A 36 -12.35 -0.18 -4.36
N ALA A 37 -12.68 -1.47 -4.45
CA ALA A 37 -12.10 -2.50 -3.61
C ALA A 37 -10.79 -3.04 -4.22
N HIS A 38 -9.91 -3.63 -3.40
CA HIS A 38 -8.84 -4.49 -3.91
C HIS A 38 -9.14 -5.97 -3.75
N LEU A 39 -8.59 -6.74 -4.68
CA LEU A 39 -8.43 -8.19 -4.60
C LEU A 39 -6.96 -8.48 -4.88
N ASP A 40 -6.20 -8.77 -3.82
CA ASP A 40 -4.75 -8.93 -3.90
C ASP A 40 -4.31 -10.32 -3.47
N CYS A 41 -3.42 -10.94 -4.25
CA CYS A 41 -2.98 -12.30 -4.02
C CYS A 41 -1.50 -12.48 -4.35
N PRO A 42 -0.65 -12.87 -3.39
CA PRO A 42 0.77 -13.09 -3.64
C PRO A 42 1.01 -14.45 -4.31
N PHE A 43 1.96 -14.50 -5.25
CA PHE A 43 2.39 -15.72 -5.93
C PHE A 43 3.75 -16.26 -5.44
N GLN A 44 4.30 -15.66 -4.38
CA GLN A 44 5.54 -16.09 -3.73
C GLN A 44 5.39 -16.04 -2.20
N GLU A 45 6.16 -16.84 -1.46
CA GLU A 45 6.05 -16.90 0.01
C GLU A 45 6.57 -15.64 0.71
N ASP A 46 7.67 -15.06 0.20
CA ASP A 46 8.20 -13.80 0.72
C ASP A 46 7.72 -12.64 -0.15
N SER A 47 6.44 -12.30 -0.02
CA SER A 47 5.78 -11.30 -0.86
C SER A 47 5.71 -9.90 -0.25
N GLY A 48 6.38 -9.70 0.90
CA GLY A 48 6.43 -8.42 1.61
C GLY A 48 5.31 -8.29 2.65
N PHE A 49 5.00 -7.06 3.03
CA PHE A 49 4.01 -6.74 4.07
C PHE A 49 2.87 -5.93 3.48
N PHE A 50 1.65 -6.35 3.74
CA PHE A 50 0.47 -5.56 3.47
C PHE A 50 0.18 -4.69 4.70
N ILE A 51 -0.07 -3.40 4.50
CA ILE A 51 -0.42 -2.47 5.59
C ILE A 51 -1.90 -2.15 5.53
N LEU A 52 -2.54 -2.15 6.70
CA LEU A 52 -3.89 -1.60 6.90
C LEU A 52 -3.87 -0.51 7.95
N GLY A 53 -4.69 0.51 7.72
CA GLY A 53 -4.89 1.63 8.63
C GLY A 53 -6.34 1.82 9.03
N LYS A 54 -6.55 2.37 10.23
CA LYS A 54 -7.88 2.77 10.71
C LYS A 54 -7.79 3.91 11.71
N PHE A 55 -8.62 4.93 11.52
CA PHE A 55 -8.89 5.92 12.56
C PHE A 55 -9.79 5.31 13.64
N LEU A 56 -9.41 5.41 14.91
CA LEU A 56 -10.23 4.89 16.01
C LEU A 56 -11.33 5.86 16.43
N GLU A 57 -11.06 7.16 16.30
CA GLU A 57 -11.97 8.23 16.68
C GLU A 57 -12.59 8.89 15.45
N GLN A 58 -13.80 9.43 15.61
CA GLN A 58 -14.49 10.17 14.54
C GLN A 58 -13.80 11.48 14.14
N ASN A 59 -12.96 12.03 15.03
CA ASN A 59 -12.19 13.24 14.76
C ASN A 59 -10.91 12.97 13.94
N GLU A 60 -10.62 11.70 13.62
CA GLU A 60 -9.46 11.27 12.82
C GLU A 60 -8.10 11.72 13.38
N ASN A 61 -8.00 11.90 14.70
CA ASN A 61 -6.76 12.38 15.34
C ASN A 61 -5.72 11.28 15.60
N GLU A 62 -6.13 10.01 15.61
CA GLU A 62 -5.26 8.87 15.86
C GLU A 62 -5.45 7.79 14.79
N LEU A 63 -4.41 7.56 14.00
CA LEU A 63 -4.35 6.53 12.97
C LEU A 63 -3.58 5.32 13.49
N HIS A 64 -4.27 4.18 13.58
CA HIS A 64 -3.64 2.90 13.91
C HIS A 64 -3.25 2.19 12.64
N LEU A 65 -2.03 1.64 12.61
CA LEU A 65 -1.50 0.87 11.50
C LEU A 65 -1.15 -0.54 11.96
N THR A 66 -1.40 -1.52 11.10
CA THR A 66 -0.92 -2.88 11.26
C THR A 66 -0.29 -3.36 9.96
N ALA A 67 0.76 -4.16 10.08
CA ALA A 67 1.44 -4.79 8.95
C ALA A 67 1.42 -6.31 9.11
N PHE A 68 1.17 -7.04 8.04
CA PHE A 68 1.14 -8.51 8.07
C PHE A 68 1.52 -9.10 6.71
N LYS A 69 1.97 -10.35 6.71
CA LYS A 69 2.21 -11.11 5.48
C LYS A 69 0.94 -11.84 5.06
N ILE A 70 0.65 -11.84 3.76
CA ILE A 70 -0.45 -12.62 3.19
C ILE A 70 0.13 -13.96 2.73
N PRO A 71 -0.45 -15.11 3.13
CA PRO A 71 0.05 -16.41 2.71
C PRO A 71 0.00 -16.59 1.19
N LEU A 72 0.94 -17.36 0.64
CA LEU A 72 0.99 -17.71 -0.77
C LEU A 72 -0.38 -18.15 -1.29
N LYS A 73 -0.81 -17.58 -2.42
CA LYS A 73 -2.07 -17.88 -3.12
C LYS A 73 -3.35 -17.61 -2.30
N HIS A 74 -3.27 -16.88 -1.19
CA HIS A 74 -4.44 -16.43 -0.46
C HIS A 74 -4.81 -15.02 -0.92
N THR A 75 -6.03 -14.86 -1.42
CA THR A 75 -6.54 -13.55 -1.82
C THR A 75 -7.07 -12.80 -0.61
N ILE A 76 -6.60 -11.58 -0.40
CA ILE A 76 -7.25 -10.61 0.49
C ILE A 76 -8.27 -9.80 -0.31
N TYR A 77 -9.44 -9.58 0.29
CA TYR A 77 -10.37 -8.57 -0.16
C TYR A 77 -10.22 -7.34 0.74
N VAL A 78 -9.90 -6.19 0.14
CA VAL A 78 -9.82 -4.92 0.85
C VAL A 78 -11.04 -4.09 0.45
N PRO A 79 -11.99 -3.85 1.37
CA PRO A 79 -13.19 -3.09 1.06
C PRO A 79 -12.88 -1.65 0.63
N PRO A 80 -13.79 -1.01 -0.13
CA PRO A 80 -13.74 0.43 -0.38
C PRO A 80 -13.48 1.25 0.88
N LEU A 81 -12.76 2.35 0.73
CA LEU A 81 -12.43 3.31 1.79
C LEU A 81 -11.57 2.76 2.94
N THR A 82 -11.04 1.54 2.80
CA THR A 82 -10.03 1.03 3.74
C THR A 82 -8.71 1.74 3.48
N ILE A 83 -8.07 2.26 4.53
CA ILE A 83 -6.71 2.81 4.43
C ILE A 83 -5.74 1.64 4.31
N HIS A 84 -4.88 1.64 3.30
CA HIS A 84 -3.92 0.57 3.06
C HIS A 84 -2.64 1.10 2.39
N SER A 85 -1.65 0.23 2.21
CA SER A 85 -0.47 0.52 1.39
C SER A 85 0.07 -0.72 0.72
N ASN A 86 0.32 -0.60 -0.59
CA ASN A 86 0.92 -1.62 -1.44
C ASN A 86 2.42 -1.36 -1.68
N ASP A 87 2.99 -0.33 -1.03
CA ASP A 87 4.39 0.08 -1.20
C ASP A 87 5.38 -0.94 -0.59
N TYR A 88 4.91 -1.79 0.31
CA TYR A 88 5.75 -2.77 1.02
C TYR A 88 5.63 -4.19 0.46
N LEU A 89 5.02 -4.31 -0.72
CA LEU A 89 4.90 -5.57 -1.44
C LEU A 89 6.16 -5.82 -2.28
N GLN A 90 6.49 -7.09 -2.46
CA GLN A 90 7.61 -7.56 -3.28
C GLN A 90 7.23 -8.85 -4.03
N GLY A 91 8.02 -9.19 -5.05
CA GLY A 91 7.76 -10.35 -5.89
C GLY A 91 6.54 -10.16 -6.78
N THR A 92 5.87 -11.26 -7.13
CA THR A 92 4.71 -11.25 -8.03
C THR A 92 3.39 -11.28 -7.26
N TRP A 93 2.51 -10.36 -7.59
CA TRP A 93 1.16 -10.22 -7.05
C TRP A 93 0.14 -10.20 -8.17
N ARG A 94 -1.00 -10.86 -7.97
CA ARG A 94 -2.21 -10.60 -8.72
C ARG A 94 -2.98 -9.52 -7.99
N THR A 95 -3.06 -8.34 -8.59
CA THR A 95 -3.63 -7.13 -7.98
C THR A 95 -4.77 -6.62 -8.84
N MET A 96 -5.83 -6.19 -8.19
CA MET A 96 -6.89 -5.44 -8.83
C MET A 96 -6.49 -3.98 -8.94
N LEU A 97 -6.49 -3.42 -10.15
CA LEU A 97 -6.37 -1.99 -10.37
C LEU A 97 -7.64 -1.43 -10.97
N SER A 98 -7.93 -0.18 -10.63
CA SER A 98 -9.04 0.57 -11.19
C SER A 98 -8.70 2.05 -11.35
N ASP A 99 -9.24 2.67 -12.39
CA ASP A 99 -9.30 4.13 -12.57
C ASP A 99 -10.74 4.66 -12.36
N ALA A 100 -11.61 3.87 -11.75
CA ALA A 100 -13.03 4.20 -11.60
C ALA A 100 -13.29 5.31 -10.56
N ALA A 101 -12.32 5.61 -9.70
CA ALA A 101 -12.39 6.64 -8.67
C ALA A 101 -11.02 7.30 -8.45
N ASP A 102 -11.04 8.51 -7.90
CA ASP A 102 -9.84 9.19 -7.42
C ASP A 102 -9.23 8.43 -6.22
N ILE A 103 -7.92 8.58 -6.06
CA ILE A 103 -7.15 7.95 -4.97
C ILE A 103 -6.67 9.05 -4.03
N ASP A 104 -7.13 9.00 -2.78
CA ASP A 104 -6.57 9.79 -1.69
C ASP A 104 -5.24 9.15 -1.30
N HIS A 105 -4.13 9.69 -1.79
CA HIS A 105 -2.79 9.22 -1.47
C HIS A 105 -2.07 10.23 -0.57
N VAL A 106 -1.63 9.78 0.61
CA VAL A 106 -0.93 10.61 1.59
C VAL A 106 0.45 10.03 1.90
N ILE A 107 1.40 10.91 2.19
CA ILE A 107 2.75 10.53 2.63
C ILE A 107 2.82 10.68 4.15
N ILE A 108 3.51 9.76 4.81
CA ILE A 108 3.69 9.83 6.26
C ILE A 108 4.91 10.71 6.57
N GLU A 109 4.68 11.76 7.34
CA GLU A 109 5.72 12.68 7.80
C GLU A 109 5.86 12.64 9.33
N ARG A 110 7.09 12.78 9.80
CA ARG A 110 7.42 12.98 11.21
C ARG A 110 7.89 14.40 11.41
N GLU A 111 7.20 15.12 12.29
CA GLU A 111 7.67 16.40 12.79
C GLU A 111 8.77 16.19 13.84
N ARG A 112 9.86 16.94 13.69
CA ARG A 112 11.00 16.96 14.61
C ARG A 112 10.84 18.11 15.62
N HIS A 113 11.58 18.02 16.73
CA HIS A 113 11.58 19.07 17.77
C HIS A 113 11.95 20.48 17.27
N ASN A 114 12.70 20.58 16.17
CA ASN A 114 13.09 21.84 15.54
C ASN A 114 12.05 22.34 14.49
N GLY A 115 10.88 21.70 14.39
CA GLY A 115 9.81 22.05 13.44
C GLY A 115 10.04 21.58 12.01
N THR A 116 11.12 20.85 11.71
CA THR A 116 11.30 20.25 10.37
C THR A 116 10.48 18.98 10.24
N ARG A 117 9.98 18.70 9.03
CA ARG A 117 9.24 17.47 8.72
C ARG A 117 10.10 16.57 7.84
N ASP A 118 10.23 15.32 8.25
CA ASP A 118 10.88 14.29 7.46
C ASP A 118 9.85 13.27 7.01
N GLN A 119 9.86 12.90 5.74
CA GLN A 119 9.11 11.73 5.28
C GLN A 119 9.69 10.48 5.96
N ILE A 120 8.80 9.63 6.45
CA ILE A 120 9.18 8.38 7.09
C ILE A 120 8.66 7.19 6.29
N SER A 121 9.40 6.08 6.38
CA SER A 121 8.94 4.78 5.94
C SER A 121 9.16 3.79 7.09
N PHE A 122 8.31 2.78 7.18
CA PHE A 122 8.52 1.64 8.06
C PHE A 122 9.63 0.75 7.52
N ASP A 123 10.46 0.22 8.41
CA ASP A 123 11.43 -0.82 8.07
C ASP A 123 11.01 -2.10 8.76
N PHE A 124 10.59 -3.09 7.96
CA PHE A 124 10.13 -4.39 8.43
C PHE A 124 11.23 -5.46 8.30
N MET A 125 12.44 -5.10 7.85
CA MET A 125 13.51 -6.03 7.46
C MET A 125 14.62 -6.17 8.52
N ASN A 126 14.28 -6.04 9.81
CA ASN A 126 15.22 -6.33 10.90
C ASN A 126 15.11 -7.78 11.38
#